data_AF-A0A0C3HJ86-F1
#
_entry.id   AF-A0A0C3HJ86-F1
#
_cell.length_a   1.000
_cell.length_b   1.000
_cell.length_c   1.000
_cell.angle_alpha   90.00
_cell.angle_beta   90.00
_cell.angle_gamma   90.00
#
_symmetry.space_group_name_H-M   'P 1'
#
loop_
_entity.id
_entity.type
_entity.pdbx_description
1 polymer ?
#
loop_
_entity_poly.entity_id
_entity_poly.type
_entity_poly.pdbx_seq_one_letter_code
_entity_poly.pdbx_strand_id
1 'polypeptide(L)' 'SNGSQHCVSDISPGPRNCIGMNLAWHEMRFILSSVLWHFDITLTDSSFDWLNQKSYKVWDKHPLLIRLQPVGQ' A
#
# COMPACT_ATOMS: atom_id res chain seq x y z
N SER A 1 17.24 -24.81 -11.63
CA SER A 1 17.29 -23.73 -12.63
C SER A 1 16.36 -22.63 -12.16
N ASN A 2 16.98 -21.56 -11.70
CA ASN A 2 16.43 -20.45 -10.93
C ASN A 2 15.62 -19.48 -11.82
N GLY A 3 14.57 -18.86 -11.28
CA GLY A 3 14.15 -17.52 -11.72
C GLY A 3 12.87 -17.40 -12.55
N SER A 4 11.70 -17.66 -11.98
CA SER A 4 10.47 -16.96 -12.40
C SER A 4 10.36 -15.67 -11.58
N GLN A 5 11.13 -14.66 -11.99
CA GLN A 5 11.10 -13.33 -11.41
C GLN A 5 9.70 -12.72 -11.57
N HIS A 6 8.95 -12.79 -10.46
CA HIS A 6 7.90 -11.88 -10.00
C HIS A 6 7.59 -10.73 -10.98
N CYS A 7 6.65 -10.95 -11.91
CA CYS A 7 6.18 -9.93 -12.85
C CYS A 7 5.30 -8.88 -12.11
N VAL A 8 5.93 -7.95 -11.40
CA VAL A 8 5.29 -6.72 -10.92
C VAL A 8 5.46 -5.63 -11.97
N SER A 9 4.63 -5.65 -12.99
CA SER A 9 4.45 -4.52 -13.90
C SER A 9 3.05 -3.93 -13.71
N ASP A 10 2.85 -3.33 -12.52
CA ASP A 10 1.64 -2.54 -12.18
C ASP A 10 1.56 -1.24 -13.00
N ILE A 11 2.60 -0.94 -13.77
CA ILE A 11 2.76 0.27 -14.58
C ILE A 11 3.28 -0.14 -15.95
N SER A 12 2.59 0.37 -16.99
CA SER A 12 2.71 -0.06 -18.39
C SER A 12 4.15 -0.43 -18.80
N PRO A 13 4.45 -1.71 -19.07
CA PRO A 13 5.74 -2.11 -19.60
C PRO A 13 5.80 -1.72 -21.08
N GLY A 14 6.36 -0.55 -21.36
CA GLY A 14 6.54 0.00 -22.70
C GLY A 14 7.37 1.27 -22.69
N PRO A 15 7.69 1.87 -23.85
CA PRO A 15 8.49 3.10 -23.95
C PRO A 15 7.87 4.32 -23.25
N ARG A 16 6.63 4.19 -22.74
CA ARG A 16 5.94 5.14 -21.86
C ARG A 16 5.96 4.65 -20.40
N ASN A 17 7.10 4.21 -19.91
CA ASN A 17 7.28 3.91 -18.50
C ASN A 17 6.94 5.16 -17.68
N CYS A 18 6.15 5.01 -16.62
CA CYS A 18 5.73 6.14 -15.79
C CYS A 18 6.95 6.79 -15.14
N ILE A 19 7.31 7.99 -15.57
CA ILE A 19 8.40 8.80 -14.99
C ILE A 19 8.16 9.00 -13.49
N GLY A 20 6.88 9.10 -13.10
CA GLY A 20 6.45 9.23 -11.72
C GLY A 20 6.62 7.98 -10.86
N MET A 21 7.06 6.82 -11.40
CA MET A 21 7.23 5.61 -10.60
C MET A 21 8.22 5.83 -9.46
N ASN A 22 9.41 6.36 -9.75
CA ASN A 22 10.42 6.58 -8.72
C ASN A 22 9.97 7.60 -7.67
N LEU A 23 9.22 8.61 -8.09
CA LEU A 23 8.65 9.60 -7.19
C LEU A 23 7.58 8.98 -6.29
N ALA A 24 6.63 8.25 -6.87
CA ALA A 24 5.58 7.57 -6.11
C ALA A 24 6.16 6.58 -5.09
N TRP A 25 7.19 5.81 -5.44
CA TRP A 25 7.87 4.94 -4.50
C TRP A 25 8.54 5.71 -3.35
N HIS A 26 9.16 6.86 -3.64
CA HIS A 26 9.77 7.70 -2.60
C HIS A 26 8.70 8.32 -1.70
N GLU A 27 7.64 8.87 -2.27
CA GLU A 27 6.54 9.45 -1.51
C GLU A 27 5.85 8.41 -0.63
N MET A 28 5.54 7.22 -1.17
CA MET A 28 4.95 6.13 -0.40
C MET A 28 5.84 5.74 0.79
N ARG A 29 7.14 5.56 0.56
CA ARG A 29 8.09 5.22 1.64
C ARG A 29 8.18 6.31 2.69
N PHE A 30 8.20 7.58 2.26
CA PHE A 30 8.26 8.72 3.16
C PHE A 30 7.01 8.83 4.02
N ILE A 31 5.82 8.71 3.41
CA ILE A 31 4.53 8.72 4.09
C ILE A 31 4.47 7.58 5.10
N LEU A 32 4.78 6.34 4.68
CA LEU A 32 4.76 5.17 5.57
C LEU A 32 5.74 5.33 6.73
N SER A 33 6.97 5.79 6.47
CA SER A 33 7.97 6.01 7.53
C SER A 33 7.52 7.07 8.52
N SER A 34 6.93 8.18 8.06
CA SER A 34 6.44 9.24 8.94
C SER A 34 5.26 8.74 9.79
N VAL A 35 4.34 7.97 9.21
CA VAL A 35 3.21 7.40 9.95
C VAL A 35 3.70 6.42 11.01
N LEU A 36 4.58 5.48 10.65
CA LEU A 36 5.11 4.48 11.59
C LEU A 36 5.96 5.08 12.71
N TRP A 37 6.63 6.21 12.46
CA TRP A 37 7.45 6.87 13.47
C TRP A 37 6.61 7.66 14.48
N HIS A 38 5.53 8.29 14.03
CA HIS A 38 4.71 9.14 14.90
C HIS A 38 3.50 8.42 15.50
N PHE A 39 3.00 7.36 14.86
CA PHE A 39 1.76 6.68 15.24
C PHE A 39 1.96 5.18 15.43
N ASP A 40 1.46 4.68 16.55
CA ASP A 40 1.16 3.28 16.77
C ASP A 40 -0.15 2.93 16.03
N ILE A 41 -0.07 1.97 15.12
CA ILE A 41 -1.17 1.58 14.24
C ILE A 41 -1.75 0.27 14.73
N THR A 42 -3.00 0.28 15.19
CA THR A 42 -3.73 -0.93 15.60
C THR A 42 -4.90 -1.20 14.66
N LEU A 43 -5.06 -2.46 14.25
CA LEU A 43 -6.17 -2.89 13.42
C LEU A 43 -7.41 -3.09 14.32
N THR A 44 -8.56 -2.55 13.91
CA THR A 44 -9.82 -2.82 14.63
C THR A 44 -10.38 -4.18 14.19
N ASP A 45 -10.91 -5.00 15.11
CA ASP A 45 -11.46 -6.35 14.87
C ASP A 45 -12.45 -6.45 13.69
N SER A 46 -13.13 -5.35 13.34
CA SER A 46 -14.02 -5.25 12.18
C SER A 46 -13.32 -5.31 10.82
N SER A 47 -11.98 -5.35 10.77
CA SER A 47 -11.18 -5.38 9.52
C SER A 47 -10.63 -6.75 9.15
N PHE A 48 -11.05 -7.83 9.83
CA PHE A 48 -10.40 -9.16 9.79
C PHE A 48 -10.39 -9.88 8.42
N ASP A 49 -11.09 -9.38 7.39
CA ASP A 49 -11.05 -9.97 6.04
C ASP A 49 -10.87 -8.92 4.91
N TRP A 50 -10.06 -7.89 5.19
CA TRP A 50 -9.80 -6.81 4.23
C TRP A 50 -9.21 -7.27 2.89
N LEU A 51 -8.37 -8.31 2.91
CA LEU A 51 -7.63 -8.77 1.75
C LEU A 51 -8.49 -9.58 0.77
N ASN A 52 -9.63 -10.09 1.21
CA ASN A 52 -10.51 -10.95 0.43
C ASN A 52 -11.60 -10.15 -0.29
N GLN A 53 -11.19 -9.34 -1.26
CA GLN A 53 -12.10 -8.49 -2.04
C GLN A 53 -11.97 -8.79 -3.53
N LYS A 54 -13.10 -8.99 -4.20
CA LYS A 54 -13.18 -9.09 -5.68
C LYS A 54 -12.91 -7.71 -6.29
N SER A 55 -11.64 -7.36 -6.41
CA SER A 55 -11.15 -6.08 -6.91
C SER A 55 -11.14 -6.04 -8.44
N TYR A 56 -12.32 -5.96 -9.05
CA TYR A 56 -12.45 -5.66 -10.47
C TYR A 56 -12.36 -4.14 -10.68
N LYS A 57 -11.12 -3.63 -10.73
CA LYS A 57 -10.83 -2.24 -11.15
C LYS A 57 -11.62 -1.16 -10.36
N VAL A 58 -11.23 -0.90 -9.11
CA VAL A 58 -11.54 0.35 -8.37
C VAL A 58 -13.02 0.68 -8.21
N TRP A 59 -13.89 -0.13 -7.59
CA TRP A 59 -15.22 0.43 -7.22
C TRP A 59 -15.87 -0.02 -5.90
N ASP A 60 -15.30 -0.93 -5.13
CA ASP A 60 -15.78 -1.14 -3.75
C ASP A 60 -14.69 -1.80 -2.89
N LYS A 61 -13.78 -0.96 -2.37
CA LYS A 61 -12.92 -1.37 -1.26
C LYS A 61 -13.75 -1.08 0.00
N HIS A 62 -13.93 -2.04 0.91
CA HIS A 62 -14.52 -1.74 2.22
C HIS A 62 -13.77 -0.57 2.88
N PRO A 63 -14.16 -0.05 4.05
CA PRO A 63 -13.27 0.77 4.88
C PRO A 63 -12.27 -0.11 5.66
N LEU A 64 -10.96 0.20 5.58
CA LEU A 64 -9.94 -0.40 6.46
C LEU A 64 -9.87 0.47 7.72
N LEU A 65 -10.56 0.05 8.78
CA LEU A 65 -10.65 0.82 10.00
C LEU A 65 -9.42 0.55 10.87
N ILE A 66 -8.49 1.50 10.83
CA ILE A 66 -7.30 1.53 11.68
C ILE A 66 -7.46 2.56 12.80
N ARG A 67 -6.92 2.24 13.97
CA ARG A 67 -6.76 3.17 15.08
C ARG A 67 -5.31 3.64 15.08
N LEU A 68 -5.13 4.96 15.10
CA LEU A 68 -3.82 5.62 15.16
C LEU A 68 -3.67 6.24 16.55
N GLN A 69 -2.60 5.89 17.27
CA GLN A 69 -2.26 6.48 18.56
C GLN A 69 -0.88 7.14 18.47
N PRO A 70 -0.72 8.43 18.81
CA PRO A 70 0.60 9.06 18.77
C PRO A 70 1.56 8.43 19.80
N VAL A 71 2.80 8.14 19.40
CA VAL A 71 3.82 7.47 20.24
C VAL A 71 4.57 8.44 21.18
N GLY A 72 3.96 9.56 21.54
CA GLY A 72 4.65 10.60 22.29
C GLY A 72 3.74 11.71 22.78
N GLN A 73 2.86 11.34 23.71
CA GLN A 73 2.20 12.30 24.61
C GLN A 73 2.15 11.74 26.03
#